data_AF-A0A4D9EX76-F1
#
_entry.id   AF-A0A4D9EX76-F1
#
_cell.length_a   1.000
_cell.length_b   1.000
_cell.length_c   1.000
_cell.angle_alpha   90.00
_cell.angle_beta   90.00
_cell.angle_gamma   90.00
#
_symmetry.space_group_name_H-M   'P 1'
#
loop_
_entity.id
_entity.type
_entity.pdbx_description
1 polymer ?
#
loop_
_entity_poly.entity_id
_entity_poly.type
_entity_poly.pdbx_seq_one_letter_code
_entity_poly.pdbx_strand_id
1 'polypeptide(L)'
;MKEEATKLNDLSNKQDEMPRIITAGEKPPQNGIQPMSQISGCPRHLKIKNWENGTSFHDTLHQTAKGVLNCKTKACQGALMNPKGLVKGPRDSPVPPEEILPQAIEFINQYYNSFKEPQPEEHQQRMQSVTEEIETTGTYQLTKDELIFATKQAWRNAPRCIGRIQWSNLQVFDARNCTTAKEMFEHICRHLEYATNNGNIRSAITVFPQRTDGKHDFRLWNSQLIRYAGYQMPDGSILGDPATVEFTQLCIELGWKPKYSRFDVVPLILQANGQDPEIFELPPELVLEVSMEHPKK
;
A
#
# COMPACT_ATOMS: atom_id res chain seq x y z
N MET A 1 64.63 49.76 -21.77
CA MET A 1 65.08 48.37 -22.03
C MET A 1 64.05 47.76 -22.97
N LYS A 2 64.41 47.60 -24.24
CA LYS A 2 64.56 46.30 -24.94
C LYS A 2 63.19 45.60 -25.14
N GLU A 3 62.61 45.71 -26.34
CA GLU A 3 62.73 44.75 -27.49
C GLU A 3 61.57 43.70 -27.38
N GLU A 4 60.74 43.34 -28.36
CA GLU A 4 60.57 43.56 -29.83
C GLU A 4 59.04 43.77 -30.12
N ALA A 5 58.49 44.31 -31.22
CA ALA A 5 58.71 44.15 -32.67
C ALA A 5 58.30 42.75 -33.22
N THR A 6 57.53 42.55 -34.31
CA THR A 6 56.71 43.42 -35.18
C THR A 6 55.71 42.59 -36.04
N LYS A 7 54.48 43.06 -36.35
CA LYS A 7 53.89 43.18 -37.74
C LYS A 7 52.34 43.33 -37.85
N LEU A 8 51.97 44.36 -38.62
CA LEU A 8 50.97 44.46 -39.72
C LEU A 8 49.64 43.68 -39.63
N ASN A 9 48.50 44.38 -39.54
CA ASN A 9 47.69 44.96 -40.65
C ASN A 9 46.86 43.92 -41.44
N ASP A 10 45.53 44.06 -41.40
CA ASP A 10 44.83 44.63 -42.57
C ASP A 10 43.50 45.31 -42.21
N LEU A 11 42.93 46.07 -43.15
CA LEU A 11 41.99 47.18 -42.91
C LEU A 11 40.50 46.88 -43.23
N SER A 12 39.62 47.69 -42.61
CA SER A 12 38.26 48.06 -43.11
C SER A 12 37.14 47.00 -43.00
N ASN A 13 35.85 47.33 -42.82
CA ASN A 13 35.20 48.65 -42.75
C ASN A 13 33.80 48.59 -42.06
N LYS A 14 33.33 49.77 -41.62
CA LYS A 14 31.92 50.20 -41.37
C LYS A 14 31.12 49.71 -40.15
N GLN A 15 30.46 50.70 -39.55
CA GLN A 15 29.41 50.64 -38.52
C GLN A 15 28.01 50.54 -39.14
N ASP A 16 27.03 50.30 -38.27
CA ASP A 16 25.61 50.68 -38.35
C ASP A 16 24.74 50.16 -39.52
N GLU A 17 23.89 49.17 -39.21
CA GLU A 17 22.48 49.15 -39.65
C GLU A 17 21.61 48.23 -38.75
N MET A 18 20.68 48.82 -37.99
CA MET A 18 19.38 48.18 -37.69
C MET A 18 18.47 48.37 -38.92
N PRO A 19 17.33 47.65 -39.12
CA PRO A 19 16.56 46.84 -38.15
C PRO A 19 16.02 45.49 -38.71
N ARG A 20 15.22 44.75 -37.92
CA ARG A 20 13.84 44.35 -38.30
C ARG A 20 13.06 43.62 -37.20
N ILE A 21 11.78 43.93 -37.13
CA ILE A 21 10.76 43.25 -36.32
C ILE A 21 10.34 41.97 -37.04
N ILE A 22 10.19 40.84 -36.32
CA ILE A 22 9.51 39.64 -36.80
C ILE A 22 8.42 39.25 -35.78
N THR A 23 7.27 38.84 -36.31
CA THR A 23 6.01 38.66 -35.61
C THR A 23 5.74 37.23 -35.14
N ALA A 24 5.03 37.11 -34.00
CA ALA A 24 4.07 36.06 -33.64
C ALA A 24 4.48 34.58 -33.76
N GLY A 25 4.50 33.85 -32.62
CA GLY A 25 4.44 32.39 -32.67
C GLY A 25 4.98 31.57 -31.48
N GLU A 26 5.30 32.16 -30.33
CA GLU A 26 5.82 31.38 -29.21
C GLU A 26 4.72 30.58 -28.48
N LYS A 27 4.79 29.26 -28.62
CA LYS A 27 4.04 28.32 -27.78
C LYS A 27 4.72 28.23 -26.41
N PRO A 28 3.98 28.14 -25.29
CA PRO A 28 4.58 27.96 -23.98
C PRO A 28 5.37 26.63 -23.92
N PRO A 29 6.46 26.56 -23.14
CA PRO A 29 7.29 25.38 -23.06
C PRO A 29 6.48 24.18 -22.54
N GLN A 30 6.54 23.08 -23.26
CA GLN A 30 5.94 21.82 -22.82
C GLN A 30 6.74 21.28 -21.64
N ASN A 31 6.19 21.37 -20.43
CA ASN A 31 6.73 20.65 -19.28
C ASN A 31 6.67 19.14 -19.55
N GLY A 32 7.81 18.59 -19.98
CA GLY A 32 7.97 17.20 -20.34
C GLY A 32 7.98 16.28 -19.12
N ILE A 33 6.82 16.05 -18.53
CA ILE A 33 6.60 14.89 -17.67
C ILE A 33 6.68 13.66 -18.58
N GLN A 34 7.85 13.02 -18.62
CA GLN A 34 8.03 11.76 -19.34
C GLN A 34 7.09 10.72 -18.71
N PRO A 35 6.23 10.03 -19.49
CA PRO A 35 5.47 8.92 -18.96
C PRO A 35 6.42 7.86 -18.42
N MET A 36 6.23 7.49 -17.15
CA MET A 36 6.98 6.43 -16.49
C MET A 36 7.02 5.19 -17.42
N SER A 37 8.23 4.75 -17.76
CA SER A 37 8.52 4.04 -19.00
C SER A 37 7.52 2.91 -19.31
N GLN A 38 6.82 3.02 -20.45
CA GLN A 38 6.15 1.85 -21.04
C GLN A 38 7.19 0.73 -21.16
N ILE A 39 6.83 -0.48 -20.69
CA ILE A 39 7.69 -1.65 -20.86
C ILE A 39 7.75 -1.94 -22.35
N SER A 40 8.85 -1.55 -23.00
CA SER A 40 9.06 -1.70 -24.44
C SER A 40 8.80 -3.13 -24.90
N GLY A 41 7.77 -3.31 -25.73
CA GLY A 41 7.32 -4.62 -26.21
C GLY A 41 6.09 -5.21 -25.50
N CYS A 42 5.51 -4.54 -24.51
CA CYS A 42 4.24 -4.96 -23.92
C CYS A 42 3.07 -4.73 -24.92
N PRO A 43 2.21 -5.74 -25.19
CA PRO A 43 1.07 -5.59 -26.10
C PRO A 43 0.07 -4.50 -25.65
N ARG A 44 -0.69 -3.94 -26.60
CA ARG A 44 -1.76 -2.97 -26.26
C ARG A 44 -2.93 -3.57 -25.49
N HIS A 45 -3.19 -4.86 -25.70
CA HIS A 45 -4.19 -5.63 -24.97
C HIS A 45 -3.78 -7.11 -24.92
N LEU A 46 -4.18 -7.82 -23.87
CA LEU A 46 -4.01 -9.26 -23.75
C LEU A 46 -5.36 -9.95 -23.86
N LYS A 47 -5.47 -10.96 -24.73
CA LYS A 47 -6.72 -11.73 -24.88
C LYS A 47 -6.76 -12.86 -23.86
N ILE A 48 -7.78 -12.86 -23.01
CA ILE A 48 -8.07 -13.92 -22.04
C ILE A 48 -9.29 -14.71 -22.53
N LYS A 49 -9.24 -16.04 -22.46
CA LYS A 49 -10.34 -16.92 -22.92
C LYS A 49 -10.83 -17.81 -21.78
N ASN A 50 -12.15 -17.88 -21.59
CA ASN A 50 -12.78 -18.95 -20.82
C ASN A 50 -12.94 -20.18 -21.74
N TRP A 51 -12.45 -21.34 -21.29
CA TRP A 51 -12.44 -22.58 -22.08
C TRP A 51 -13.71 -23.42 -21.95
N GLU A 52 -14.51 -23.19 -20.91
CA GLU A 52 -15.78 -23.87 -20.66
C GLU A 52 -16.90 -23.31 -21.54
N ASN A 53 -17.05 -21.97 -21.57
CA ASN A 53 -18.12 -21.29 -22.32
C ASN A 53 -17.64 -20.55 -23.58
N GLY A 54 -16.33 -20.61 -23.90
CA GLY A 54 -15.75 -20.02 -25.11
C GLY A 54 -15.61 -18.49 -25.13
N THR A 55 -16.15 -17.78 -24.12
CA THR A 55 -16.09 -16.31 -24.05
C THR A 55 -14.65 -15.78 -23.99
N SER A 56 -14.44 -14.54 -24.42
CA SER A 56 -13.12 -13.90 -24.42
C SER A 56 -13.20 -12.45 -23.94
N PHE A 57 -12.20 -12.05 -23.16
CA PHE A 57 -11.99 -10.69 -22.68
C PHE A 57 -10.69 -10.12 -23.24
N HIS A 58 -10.59 -8.79 -23.29
CA HIS A 58 -9.37 -8.07 -23.66
C HIS A 58 -8.93 -7.22 -22.48
N ASP A 59 -7.81 -7.56 -21.87
CA ASP A 59 -7.21 -6.80 -20.78
C ASP A 59 -6.34 -5.67 -21.34
N THR A 60 -6.71 -4.43 -21.05
CA THR A 60 -5.88 -3.23 -21.22
C THR A 60 -5.34 -2.69 -19.89
N LEU A 61 -5.89 -3.13 -18.75
CA LEU A 61 -5.56 -2.60 -17.43
C LEU A 61 -4.14 -2.98 -16.99
N HIS A 62 -3.59 -4.11 -17.45
CA HIS A 62 -2.21 -4.49 -17.17
C HIS A 62 -1.17 -3.43 -17.59
N GLN A 63 -1.52 -2.53 -18.51
CA GLN A 63 -0.64 -1.42 -18.92
C GLN A 63 -0.40 -0.40 -17.80
N THR A 64 -1.27 -0.33 -16.79
CA THR A 64 -1.10 0.54 -15.61
C THR A 64 -0.30 -0.13 -14.49
N ALA A 65 0.18 -1.37 -14.68
CA ALA A 65 0.95 -2.07 -13.66
C ALA A 65 2.36 -1.47 -13.51
N LYS A 66 2.75 -1.11 -12.29
CA LYS A 66 4.04 -0.47 -11.97
C LYS A 66 5.30 -1.32 -12.26
N GLY A 67 5.14 -2.57 -12.70
CA GLY A 67 6.25 -3.44 -13.12
C GLY A 67 5.93 -4.93 -13.08
N VAL A 68 6.79 -5.75 -13.70
CA VAL A 68 6.70 -7.21 -13.60
C VAL A 68 7.24 -7.64 -12.23
N LEU A 69 6.33 -8.08 -11.36
CA LEU A 69 6.64 -8.26 -9.94
C LEU A 69 7.73 -9.31 -9.66
N ASN A 70 7.75 -10.44 -10.39
CA ASN A 70 8.66 -11.56 -10.09
C ASN A 70 9.06 -12.44 -11.30
N CYS A 71 8.20 -12.62 -12.30
CA CYS A 71 8.51 -13.46 -13.46
C CYS A 71 9.61 -12.84 -14.35
N LYS A 72 10.41 -13.67 -15.01
CA LYS A 72 11.42 -13.28 -16.00
C LYS A 72 11.07 -13.88 -17.37
N THR A 73 11.61 -13.31 -18.44
CA THR A 73 11.39 -13.80 -19.82
C THR A 73 11.72 -15.28 -20.02
N LYS A 74 12.65 -15.84 -19.23
CA LYS A 74 13.04 -17.26 -19.26
C LYS A 74 12.39 -18.14 -18.20
N ALA A 75 11.67 -17.58 -17.22
CA ALA A 75 11.18 -18.34 -16.07
C ALA A 75 9.93 -17.70 -15.43
N CYS A 76 8.83 -18.47 -15.36
CA CYS A 76 7.64 -18.10 -14.60
C CYS A 76 7.85 -18.42 -13.11
N GLN A 77 7.47 -17.48 -12.24
CA GLN A 77 7.49 -17.64 -10.77
C GLN A 77 6.08 -17.54 -10.14
N GLY A 78 5.03 -17.74 -10.95
CA GLY A 78 3.63 -17.55 -10.52
C GLY A 78 3.17 -18.43 -9.37
N ALA A 79 3.80 -19.59 -9.16
CA ALA A 79 3.49 -20.53 -8.08
C ALA A 79 4.20 -20.20 -6.74
N LEU A 80 5.06 -19.18 -6.67
CA LEU A 80 5.72 -18.81 -5.42
C LEU A 80 4.73 -18.16 -4.45
N MET A 81 4.62 -18.71 -3.23
CA MET A 81 3.71 -18.22 -2.19
C MET A 81 4.04 -16.79 -1.75
N ASN A 82 5.29 -16.52 -1.36
CA ASN A 82 5.71 -15.20 -0.85
C ASN A 82 6.84 -14.61 -1.73
N PRO A 83 6.54 -14.14 -2.94
CA PRO A 83 7.56 -13.71 -3.88
C PRO A 83 7.91 -12.24 -3.65
N LYS A 84 9.22 -11.89 -3.72
CA LYS A 84 9.75 -10.62 -3.18
C LYS A 84 9.05 -9.36 -3.69
N GLY A 85 8.60 -9.31 -4.94
CA GLY A 85 7.87 -8.15 -5.49
C GLY A 85 6.51 -7.86 -4.82
N LEU A 86 5.94 -8.80 -4.07
CA LEU A 86 4.72 -8.62 -3.29
C LEU A 86 4.98 -8.27 -1.80
N VAL A 87 6.24 -8.21 -1.38
CA VAL A 87 6.62 -7.92 0.02
C VAL A 87 7.14 -6.49 0.14
N LYS A 88 6.64 -5.75 1.12
CA LYS A 88 7.17 -4.44 1.52
C LYS A 88 7.82 -4.58 2.90
N GLY A 89 9.14 -4.43 2.94
CA GLY A 89 9.94 -4.57 4.16
C GLY A 89 9.87 -3.32 5.07
N PRO A 90 10.63 -3.32 6.18
CA PRO A 90 10.91 -2.09 6.94
C PRO A 90 11.69 -1.06 6.10
N ARG A 91 11.78 0.17 6.61
CA ARG A 91 12.72 1.20 6.18
C ARG A 91 13.34 1.80 7.45
N ASP A 92 14.56 2.33 7.38
CA ASP A 92 15.23 2.99 8.51
C ASP A 92 15.28 4.52 8.36
N SER A 93 14.66 5.03 7.29
CA SER A 93 14.52 6.43 6.91
C SER A 93 13.15 6.68 6.25
N PRO A 94 12.69 7.94 6.20
CA PRO A 94 11.56 8.33 5.36
C PRO A 94 11.74 7.96 3.90
N VAL A 95 10.62 7.91 3.18
CA VAL A 95 10.60 7.78 1.71
C VAL A 95 11.03 9.13 1.12
N PRO A 96 12.00 9.19 0.18
CA PRO A 96 12.43 10.46 -0.40
C PRO A 96 11.28 11.18 -1.14
N PRO A 97 11.13 12.52 -1.05
CA PRO A 97 10.07 13.27 -1.73
C PRO A 97 9.97 12.99 -3.23
N GLU A 98 11.09 12.77 -3.91
CA GLU A 98 11.16 12.39 -5.32
C GLU A 98 10.59 10.99 -5.64
N GLU A 99 10.52 10.09 -4.65
CA GLU A 99 9.83 8.80 -4.75
C GLU A 99 8.34 8.95 -4.40
N ILE A 100 7.97 9.81 -3.45
CA ILE A 100 6.56 10.01 -3.01
C ILE A 100 5.76 10.80 -4.06
N LEU A 101 6.25 11.97 -4.49
CA LEU A 101 5.45 12.95 -5.23
C LEU A 101 4.82 12.38 -6.52
N PRO A 102 5.52 11.63 -7.38
CA PRO A 102 4.90 11.02 -8.56
C PRO A 102 3.77 10.03 -8.20
N GLN A 103 3.92 9.30 -7.08
CA GLN A 103 2.92 8.32 -6.62
C GLN A 103 1.72 8.99 -5.97
N ALA A 104 1.92 10.10 -5.26
CA ALA A 104 0.85 10.93 -4.72
C ALA A 104 0.02 11.57 -5.85
N ILE A 105 0.68 12.14 -6.86
CA ILE A 105 0.04 12.67 -8.07
C ILE A 105 -0.75 11.58 -8.80
N GLU A 106 -0.16 10.40 -9.01
CA GLU A 106 -0.86 9.26 -9.63
C GLU A 106 -2.12 8.86 -8.84
N PHE A 107 -2.03 8.77 -7.52
CA PHE A 107 -3.15 8.40 -6.66
C PHE A 107 -4.27 9.45 -6.65
N ILE A 108 -3.97 10.73 -6.50
CA ILE A 108 -4.97 11.80 -6.50
C ILE A 108 -5.66 11.90 -7.87
N ASN A 109 -4.92 11.71 -8.97
CA ASN A 109 -5.52 11.55 -10.29
C ASN A 109 -6.48 10.34 -10.35
N GLN A 110 -6.11 9.17 -9.80
CA GLN A 110 -7.02 8.02 -9.74
C GLN A 110 -8.28 8.28 -8.90
N TYR A 111 -8.16 9.06 -7.83
CA TYR A 111 -9.26 9.45 -6.96
C TYR A 111 -10.26 10.36 -7.70
N TYR A 112 -9.83 11.51 -8.22
CA TYR A 112 -10.71 12.45 -8.92
C TYR A 112 -11.26 11.88 -10.24
N ASN A 113 -10.50 11.08 -10.98
CA ASN A 113 -11.00 10.38 -12.17
C ASN A 113 -12.02 9.26 -11.86
N SER A 114 -12.27 8.94 -10.59
CA SER A 114 -13.30 7.96 -10.20
C SER A 114 -14.68 8.57 -10.02
N PHE A 115 -14.78 9.90 -9.99
CA PHE A 115 -16.04 10.60 -9.84
C PHE A 115 -16.88 10.55 -11.12
N LYS A 116 -18.21 10.60 -10.97
CA LYS A 116 -19.14 10.64 -12.11
C LYS A 116 -19.11 11.99 -12.80
N GLU A 117 -19.08 13.06 -12.01
CA GLU A 117 -18.98 14.44 -12.47
C GLU A 117 -17.55 14.95 -12.21
N PRO A 118 -16.84 15.49 -13.21
CA PRO A 118 -15.50 16.03 -13.02
C PRO A 118 -15.50 17.27 -12.12
N GLN A 119 -14.57 17.33 -11.15
CA GLN A 119 -14.34 18.48 -10.26
C GLN A 119 -12.94 19.08 -10.51
N PRO A 120 -12.72 19.82 -11.62
CA PRO A 120 -11.38 20.23 -12.05
C PRO A 120 -10.70 21.22 -11.10
N GLU A 121 -11.46 22.15 -10.50
CA GLU A 121 -10.90 23.16 -9.58
C GLU A 121 -10.42 22.50 -8.27
N GLU A 122 -11.26 21.66 -7.64
CA GLU A 122 -10.90 20.90 -6.45
C GLU A 122 -9.71 19.96 -6.70
N HIS A 123 -9.68 19.30 -7.86
CA HIS A 123 -8.56 18.43 -8.25
C HIS A 123 -7.25 19.20 -8.36
N GLN A 124 -7.26 20.39 -9.00
CA GLN A 124 -6.06 21.24 -9.10
C GLN A 124 -5.61 21.77 -7.73
N GLN A 125 -6.54 22.24 -6.90
CA GLN A 125 -6.24 22.71 -5.54
C GLN A 125 -5.66 21.59 -4.66
N ARG A 126 -6.25 20.39 -4.70
CA ARG A 126 -5.73 19.24 -3.96
C ARG A 126 -4.35 18.81 -4.46
N MET A 127 -4.07 18.93 -5.76
CA MET A 127 -2.74 18.63 -6.29
C MET A 127 -1.67 19.64 -5.90
N GLN A 128 -2.01 20.93 -5.82
CA GLN A 128 -1.12 21.95 -5.25
C GLN A 128 -0.86 21.66 -3.76
N SER A 129 -1.92 21.50 -2.96
CA SER A 129 -1.84 21.19 -1.53
C SER A 129 -0.98 19.96 -1.22
N VAL A 130 -1.15 18.85 -1.95
CA VAL A 130 -0.34 17.63 -1.74
C VAL A 130 1.12 17.84 -2.14
N THR A 131 1.38 18.62 -3.18
CA THR A 131 2.76 18.94 -3.60
C THR A 131 3.46 19.78 -2.54
N GLU A 132 2.82 20.86 -2.09
CA GLU A 132 3.33 21.74 -1.02
C GLU A 132 3.54 21.00 0.30
N GLU A 133 2.63 20.10 0.70
CA GLU A 133 2.77 19.29 1.91
C GLU A 133 3.99 18.36 1.84
N ILE A 134 4.23 17.72 0.68
CA ILE A 134 5.41 16.86 0.45
C ILE A 134 6.70 17.67 0.44
N GLU A 135 6.72 18.83 -0.22
CA GLU A 135 7.90 19.70 -0.29
C GLU A 135 8.28 20.29 1.08
N THR A 136 7.29 20.63 1.92
CA THR A 136 7.51 21.27 3.22
C THR A 136 7.70 20.30 4.38
N THR A 137 7.06 19.12 4.35
CA THR A 137 7.09 18.15 5.47
C THR A 137 7.80 16.83 5.14
N GLY A 138 8.08 16.56 3.86
CA GLY A 138 8.60 15.28 3.38
C GLY A 138 7.55 14.17 3.26
N THR A 139 6.27 14.43 3.52
CA THR A 139 5.16 13.47 3.39
C THR A 139 3.84 14.19 3.13
N TYR A 140 2.72 13.46 3.12
CA TYR A 140 1.38 14.08 3.09
C TYR A 140 0.34 13.22 3.82
N GLN A 141 -0.78 13.84 4.18
CA GLN A 141 -1.93 13.17 4.76
C GLN A 141 -3.07 12.99 3.75
N LEU A 142 -3.63 11.78 3.70
CA LEU A 142 -4.87 11.51 2.96
C LEU A 142 -6.07 12.16 3.67
N THR A 143 -7.01 12.68 2.90
CA THR A 143 -8.35 12.97 3.42
C THR A 143 -9.05 11.67 3.81
N LYS A 144 -10.13 11.77 4.60
CA LYS A 144 -10.92 10.60 5.00
C LYS A 144 -11.52 9.86 3.78
N ASP A 145 -12.00 10.60 2.79
CA ASP A 145 -12.65 10.02 1.61
C ASP A 145 -11.63 9.44 0.62
N GLU A 146 -10.45 10.06 0.50
CA GLU A 146 -9.28 9.46 -0.17
C GLU A 146 -8.88 8.13 0.48
N LEU A 147 -8.86 8.06 1.83
CA LEU A 147 -8.55 6.81 2.53
C LEU A 147 -9.62 5.73 2.32
N ILE A 148 -10.90 6.10 2.32
CA ILE A 148 -12.02 5.19 2.01
C ILE A 148 -11.92 4.66 0.59
N PHE A 149 -11.53 5.51 -0.37
CA PHE A 149 -11.26 5.11 -1.74
C PHE A 149 -10.04 4.17 -1.84
N ALA A 150 -8.92 4.54 -1.23
CA ALA A 150 -7.67 3.80 -1.27
C ALA A 150 -7.83 2.37 -0.73
N THR A 151 -8.49 2.20 0.41
CA THR A 151 -8.74 0.87 1.02
C THR A 151 -9.62 -0.02 0.14
N LYS A 152 -10.67 0.54 -0.47
CA LYS A 152 -11.56 -0.19 -1.40
C LYS A 152 -10.86 -0.57 -2.70
N GLN A 153 -10.08 0.33 -3.30
CA GLN A 153 -9.30 0.00 -4.49
C GLN A 153 -8.19 -1.01 -4.20
N ALA A 154 -7.53 -0.94 -3.03
CA ALA A 154 -6.54 -1.93 -2.63
C ALA A 154 -7.14 -3.35 -2.55
N TRP A 155 -8.35 -3.49 -1.99
CA TRP A 155 -9.05 -4.78 -1.99
C TRP A 155 -9.45 -5.23 -3.40
N ARG A 156 -10.03 -4.35 -4.21
CA ARG A 156 -10.36 -4.62 -5.63
C ARG A 156 -9.14 -5.10 -6.43
N ASN A 157 -7.97 -4.52 -6.15
CA ASN A 157 -6.73 -4.79 -6.84
C ASN A 157 -5.94 -5.98 -6.24
N ALA A 158 -6.43 -6.63 -5.17
CA ALA A 158 -5.77 -7.80 -4.57
C ALA A 158 -5.97 -9.07 -5.42
N PRO A 159 -4.98 -9.52 -6.22
CA PRO A 159 -5.22 -10.55 -7.25
C PRO A 159 -5.54 -11.93 -6.67
N ARG A 160 -5.16 -12.19 -5.42
CA ARG A 160 -5.38 -13.45 -4.70
C ARG A 160 -6.72 -13.54 -3.98
N CYS A 161 -7.52 -12.46 -3.94
CA CYS A 161 -8.82 -12.47 -3.28
C CYS A 161 -9.93 -12.89 -4.27
N ILE A 162 -10.66 -13.96 -3.94
CA ILE A 162 -11.83 -14.42 -4.74
C ILE A 162 -13.09 -13.60 -4.43
N GLY A 163 -13.27 -13.15 -3.18
CA GLY A 163 -14.45 -12.41 -2.71
C GLY A 163 -14.58 -10.96 -3.19
N ARG A 164 -13.80 -10.54 -4.21
CA ARG A 164 -13.71 -9.15 -4.67
C ARG A 164 -14.99 -8.56 -5.25
N ILE A 165 -16.04 -9.35 -5.48
CA ILE A 165 -17.36 -8.79 -5.86
C ILE A 165 -17.91 -7.82 -4.80
N GLN A 166 -17.51 -7.98 -3.53
CA GLN A 166 -17.91 -7.10 -2.41
C GLN A 166 -17.01 -5.85 -2.23
N TRP A 167 -16.04 -5.58 -3.11
CA TRP A 167 -14.97 -4.58 -2.88
C TRP A 167 -15.45 -3.16 -2.50
N SER A 168 -16.62 -2.74 -2.97
CA SER A 168 -17.20 -1.43 -2.68
C SER A 168 -17.92 -1.38 -1.32
N ASN A 169 -18.32 -2.53 -0.78
CA ASN A 169 -19.00 -2.72 0.50
C ASN A 169 -17.98 -3.07 1.60
N LEU A 170 -17.19 -2.07 1.98
CA LEU A 170 -16.16 -2.15 3.02
C LEU A 170 -16.37 -1.01 4.02
N GLN A 171 -16.52 -1.34 5.30
CA GLN A 171 -16.44 -0.36 6.39
C GLN A 171 -14.98 0.01 6.64
N VAL A 172 -14.72 1.31 6.80
CA VAL A 172 -13.38 1.82 7.11
C VAL A 172 -13.43 2.51 8.47
N PHE A 173 -12.59 2.06 9.40
CA PHE A 173 -12.33 2.72 10.66
C PHE A 173 -11.00 3.47 10.54
N ASP A 174 -11.08 4.80 10.53
CA ASP A 174 -9.91 5.66 10.58
C ASP A 174 -9.40 5.70 12.03
N ALA A 175 -8.19 5.17 12.25
CA ALA A 175 -7.49 5.12 13.52
C ALA A 175 -6.08 5.72 13.38
N ARG A 176 -5.87 6.63 12.41
CA ARG A 176 -4.59 7.30 12.15
C ARG A 176 -4.17 8.29 13.24
N ASN A 177 -5.07 8.58 14.18
CA ASN A 177 -4.82 9.34 15.40
C ASN A 177 -4.46 8.47 16.62
N CYS A 178 -4.41 7.15 16.47
CA CYS A 178 -3.98 6.22 17.52
C CYS A 178 -2.50 6.44 17.88
N THR A 179 -2.18 6.40 19.18
CA THR A 179 -0.83 6.68 19.70
C THR A 179 -0.25 5.54 20.53
N THR A 180 -1.08 4.70 21.16
CA THR A 180 -0.66 3.64 22.11
C THR A 180 -1.16 2.25 21.71
N ALA A 181 -0.51 1.19 22.21
CA ALA A 181 -0.93 -0.18 21.93
C ALA A 181 -2.30 -0.50 22.57
N LYS A 182 -2.63 0.14 23.69
CA LYS A 182 -3.96 0.09 24.30
C LYS A 182 -5.04 0.68 23.39
N GLU A 183 -4.81 1.85 22.79
CA GLU A 183 -5.74 2.42 21.80
C GLU A 183 -5.86 1.51 20.56
N MET A 184 -4.76 0.88 20.12
CA MET A 184 -4.84 -0.14 19.05
C MET A 184 -5.76 -1.30 19.45
N PHE A 185 -5.64 -1.81 20.67
CA PHE A 185 -6.49 -2.87 21.19
C PHE A 185 -7.97 -2.47 21.23
N GLU A 186 -8.29 -1.28 21.76
CA GLU A 186 -9.65 -0.73 21.78
C GLU A 186 -10.24 -0.59 20.36
N HIS A 187 -9.46 -0.11 19.40
CA HIS A 187 -9.83 -0.04 17.98
C HIS A 187 -10.03 -1.42 17.33
N ILE A 188 -9.27 -2.45 17.74
CA ILE A 188 -9.42 -3.83 17.28
C ILE A 188 -10.67 -4.49 17.89
N CYS A 189 -10.95 -4.29 19.18
CA CYS A 189 -12.17 -4.77 19.82
C CYS A 189 -13.42 -4.23 19.12
N ARG A 190 -13.47 -2.91 18.86
CA ARG A 190 -14.54 -2.27 18.09
C ARG A 190 -14.65 -2.81 16.66
N HIS A 191 -13.52 -3.12 16.02
CA HIS A 191 -13.50 -3.75 14.70
C HIS A 191 -14.14 -5.15 14.74
N LEU A 192 -13.76 -5.99 15.72
CA LEU A 192 -14.29 -7.35 15.87
C LEU A 192 -15.78 -7.34 16.18
N GLU A 193 -16.24 -6.50 17.12
CA GLU A 193 -17.67 -6.32 17.41
C GLU A 193 -18.46 -5.95 16.14
N TYR A 194 -17.97 -4.96 15.38
CA TYR A 194 -18.60 -4.55 14.13
C TYR A 194 -18.57 -5.65 13.06
N ALA A 195 -17.44 -6.32 12.87
CA ALA A 195 -17.26 -7.31 11.81
C ALA A 195 -18.04 -8.60 12.10
N THR A 196 -18.05 -9.05 13.35
CA THR A 196 -18.75 -10.26 13.80
C THR A 196 -20.27 -10.10 13.74
N ASN A 197 -20.83 -8.98 14.21
CA ASN A 197 -22.25 -8.61 14.01
C ASN A 197 -23.24 -9.76 14.29
N ASN A 198 -23.06 -10.45 15.43
CA ASN A 198 -23.84 -11.62 15.86
C ASN A 198 -23.93 -12.76 14.80
N GLY A 199 -22.88 -12.93 14.00
CA GLY A 199 -22.76 -13.95 12.95
C GLY A 199 -23.12 -13.47 11.54
N ASN A 200 -23.73 -12.29 11.39
CA ASN A 200 -24.01 -11.68 10.09
C ASN A 200 -22.80 -10.84 9.62
N ILE A 201 -21.73 -11.54 9.24
CA ILE A 201 -20.37 -10.98 9.05
C ILE A 201 -20.34 -9.77 8.10
N ARG A 202 -19.67 -8.70 8.53
CA ARG A 202 -19.45 -7.47 7.74
C ARG A 202 -17.98 -7.24 7.44
N SER A 203 -17.64 -6.95 6.19
CA SER A 203 -16.27 -6.59 5.79
C SER A 203 -15.88 -5.22 6.36
N ALA A 204 -14.79 -5.18 7.11
CA ALA A 204 -14.22 -3.97 7.68
C ALA A 204 -12.69 -3.92 7.53
N ILE A 205 -12.13 -2.71 7.62
CA ILE A 205 -10.70 -2.45 7.79
C ILE A 205 -10.50 -1.35 8.84
N THR A 206 -9.51 -1.50 9.70
CA THR A 206 -9.04 -0.43 10.60
C THR A 206 -7.68 0.04 10.12
N VAL A 207 -7.51 1.35 9.93
CA VAL A 207 -6.28 1.94 9.42
C VAL A 207 -5.58 2.71 10.53
N PHE A 208 -4.46 2.16 11.00
CA PHE A 208 -3.55 2.78 11.97
C PHE A 208 -2.63 3.82 11.31
N PRO A 209 -1.84 4.60 12.08
CA PRO A 209 -0.97 5.64 11.53
C PRO A 209 -0.03 5.13 10.43
N GLN A 210 0.21 5.97 9.42
CA GLN A 210 1.12 5.63 8.33
C GLN A 210 2.58 5.63 8.79
N ARG A 211 3.42 4.82 8.16
CA ARG A 211 4.87 4.82 8.41
C ARG A 211 5.46 6.20 8.13
N THR A 212 6.27 6.69 9.05
CA THR A 212 7.06 7.93 8.95
C THR A 212 8.50 7.60 8.52
N ASP A 213 9.43 7.53 9.48
CA ASP A 213 10.83 7.15 9.28
C ASP A 213 11.07 5.62 9.32
N GLY A 214 10.02 4.85 9.63
CA GLY A 214 10.08 3.39 9.79
C GLY A 214 10.56 2.91 11.16
N LYS A 215 10.97 3.82 12.04
CA LYS A 215 11.30 3.55 13.45
C LYS A 215 10.09 3.68 14.36
N HIS A 216 9.03 4.32 13.89
CA HIS A 216 7.78 4.57 14.63
C HIS A 216 6.60 3.75 14.08
N ASP A 217 6.89 2.54 13.59
CA ASP A 217 5.91 1.65 12.96
C ASP A 217 4.78 1.23 13.93
N PHE A 218 3.54 1.20 13.43
CA PHE A 218 2.40 0.57 14.10
C PHE A 218 2.15 -0.81 13.50
N ARG A 219 2.21 -1.87 14.30
CA ARG A 219 2.23 -3.26 13.83
C ARG A 219 1.40 -4.18 14.71
N LEU A 220 0.60 -5.02 14.06
CA LEU A 220 0.06 -6.24 14.66
C LEU A 220 1.04 -7.35 14.29
N TRP A 221 1.57 -8.06 15.29
CA TRP A 221 2.49 -9.17 15.03
C TRP A 221 1.75 -10.47 14.70
N ASN A 222 0.50 -10.59 15.15
CA ASN A 222 -0.40 -11.68 14.78
C ASN A 222 -0.66 -11.71 13.28
N SER A 223 -0.59 -12.90 12.67
CA SER A 223 -0.99 -13.10 11.26
C SER A 223 -2.48 -12.86 10.98
N GLN A 224 -3.33 -12.99 12.01
CA GLN A 224 -4.80 -12.93 11.99
C GLN A 224 -5.26 -12.42 13.37
N LEU A 225 -6.37 -11.69 13.45
CA LEU A 225 -6.87 -11.15 14.73
C LEU A 225 -7.32 -12.25 15.71
N ILE A 226 -7.94 -13.30 15.20
CA ILE A 226 -8.38 -14.47 15.95
C ILE A 226 -7.67 -15.68 15.35
N ARG A 227 -6.92 -16.42 16.17
CA ARG A 227 -6.28 -17.69 15.78
C ARG A 227 -6.03 -18.55 17.02
N TYR A 228 -6.00 -19.86 16.85
CA TYR A 228 -5.70 -20.78 17.95
C TYR A 228 -4.19 -20.97 18.15
N ALA A 229 -3.82 -21.25 19.39
CA ALA A 229 -2.48 -21.56 19.85
C ALA A 229 -2.02 -22.93 19.34
N GLY A 230 -0.70 -23.13 19.34
CA GLY A 230 -0.03 -24.39 19.05
C GLY A 230 1.06 -24.65 20.09
N TYR A 231 1.01 -25.80 20.74
CA TYR A 231 1.92 -26.18 21.82
C TYR A 231 2.73 -27.41 21.41
N GLN A 232 4.06 -27.30 21.43
CA GLN A 232 4.93 -28.47 21.34
C GLN A 232 4.98 -29.15 22.70
N MET A 233 4.55 -30.40 22.77
CA MET A 233 4.44 -31.17 23.99
C MET A 233 5.76 -31.91 24.31
N PRO A 234 6.02 -32.30 25.58
CA PRO A 234 7.26 -32.98 25.97
C PRO A 234 7.51 -34.33 25.28
N ASP A 235 6.48 -34.97 24.74
CA ASP A 235 6.58 -36.22 23.96
C ASP A 235 6.87 -35.99 22.47
N GLY A 236 7.01 -34.73 22.04
CA GLY A 236 7.21 -34.33 20.65
C GLY A 236 5.93 -34.18 19.82
N SER A 237 4.75 -34.43 20.40
CA SER A 237 3.47 -34.15 19.76
C SER A 237 3.16 -32.65 19.73
N ILE A 238 2.17 -32.24 18.93
CA ILE A 238 1.67 -30.87 18.90
C ILE A 238 0.18 -30.85 19.27
N LEU A 239 -0.17 -30.02 20.25
CA LEU A 239 -1.54 -29.72 20.64
C LEU A 239 -1.96 -28.36 20.06
N GLY A 240 -3.15 -28.27 19.47
CA GLY A 240 -3.65 -27.02 18.87
C GLY A 240 -3.37 -26.88 17.36
N ASP A 241 -3.09 -25.67 16.87
CA ASP A 241 -2.70 -25.38 15.48
C ASP A 241 -1.16 -25.49 15.31
N PRO A 242 -0.63 -26.49 14.57
CA PRO A 242 0.81 -26.61 14.34
C PRO A 242 1.44 -25.40 13.63
N ALA A 243 0.65 -24.62 12.88
CA ALA A 243 1.12 -23.45 12.18
C ALA A 243 1.14 -22.17 13.03
N THR A 244 0.93 -22.26 14.35
CA THR A 244 1.15 -21.17 15.32
C THR A 244 2.15 -21.48 16.43
N VAL A 245 2.85 -22.63 16.42
CA VAL A 245 3.76 -23.04 17.52
C VAL A 245 4.79 -21.95 17.85
N GLU A 246 5.50 -21.42 16.85
CA GLU A 246 6.49 -20.34 17.02
C GLU A 246 5.87 -19.06 17.61
N PHE A 247 4.71 -18.64 17.09
CA PHE A 247 4.00 -17.44 17.58
C PHE A 247 3.43 -17.63 18.99
N THR A 248 2.99 -18.85 19.31
CA THR A 248 2.46 -19.22 20.63
C THR A 248 3.57 -19.19 21.67
N GLN A 249 4.74 -19.72 21.33
CA GLN A 249 5.93 -19.67 22.18
C GLN A 249 6.33 -18.21 22.48
N LEU A 250 6.32 -17.34 21.46
CA LEU A 250 6.54 -15.90 21.63
C LEU A 250 5.50 -15.24 22.58
N CYS A 251 4.22 -15.62 22.49
CA CYS A 251 3.20 -15.13 23.43
C CYS A 251 3.55 -15.51 24.88
N ILE A 252 4.00 -16.76 25.10
CA ILE A 252 4.38 -17.27 26.42
C ILE A 252 5.62 -16.52 26.96
N GLU A 253 6.61 -16.27 26.11
CA GLU A 253 7.83 -15.51 26.46
C GLU A 253 7.53 -14.05 26.84
N LEU A 254 6.51 -13.45 26.22
CA LEU A 254 5.96 -12.13 26.57
C LEU A 254 5.00 -12.17 27.79
N GLY A 255 4.90 -13.31 28.49
CA GLY A 255 4.19 -13.43 29.76
C GLY A 255 2.75 -13.93 29.67
N TRP A 256 2.26 -14.33 28.49
CA TRP A 256 0.96 -14.99 28.37
C TRP A 256 0.96 -16.34 29.09
N LYS A 257 -0.16 -16.68 29.73
CA LYS A 257 -0.33 -17.93 30.46
C LYS A 257 -1.10 -18.94 29.60
N PRO A 258 -0.43 -19.95 29.01
CA PRO A 258 -1.08 -20.92 28.15
C PRO A 258 -2.03 -21.80 28.97
N LYS A 259 -3.19 -22.14 28.39
CA LYS A 259 -4.20 -22.99 29.04
C LYS A 259 -4.05 -24.47 28.64
N TYR A 260 -3.23 -24.75 27.62
CA TYR A 260 -2.96 -26.08 27.07
C TYR A 260 -4.25 -26.83 26.66
N SER A 261 -5.18 -26.12 26.02
CA SER A 261 -6.31 -26.71 25.31
C SER A 261 -6.05 -26.78 23.81
N ARG A 262 -6.94 -27.45 23.08
CA ARG A 262 -6.85 -27.60 21.61
C ARG A 262 -7.27 -26.34 20.84
N PHE A 263 -7.99 -25.42 21.49
CA PHE A 263 -8.61 -24.25 20.85
C PHE A 263 -8.41 -22.98 21.69
N ASP A 264 -7.25 -22.84 22.32
CA ASP A 264 -6.91 -21.61 23.04
C ASP A 264 -6.67 -20.46 22.04
N VAL A 265 -7.47 -19.40 22.10
CA VAL A 265 -7.24 -18.19 21.30
C VAL A 265 -5.98 -17.48 21.79
N VAL A 266 -5.03 -17.20 20.89
CA VAL A 266 -3.81 -16.44 21.24
C VAL A 266 -4.13 -14.97 21.51
N PRO A 267 -3.39 -14.30 22.42
CA PRO A 267 -3.52 -12.86 22.62
C PRO A 267 -3.02 -12.08 21.40
N LEU A 268 -3.40 -10.81 21.34
CA LEU A 268 -2.86 -9.84 20.40
C LEU A 268 -1.51 -9.31 20.91
N ILE A 269 -0.49 -9.36 20.05
CA ILE A 269 0.82 -8.72 20.26
C ILE A 269 0.82 -7.45 19.39
N LEU A 270 0.74 -6.29 20.06
CA LEU A 270 0.51 -4.99 19.44
C LEU A 270 1.70 -4.05 19.71
N GLN A 271 2.30 -3.56 18.63
CA GLN A 271 3.38 -2.58 18.66
C GLN A 271 2.83 -1.24 18.17
N ALA A 272 2.90 -0.22 19.02
CA ALA A 272 2.53 1.16 18.69
C ALA A 272 3.78 2.05 18.67
N ASN A 273 3.83 3.01 17.73
CA ASN A 273 4.87 4.03 17.65
C ASN A 273 6.30 3.49 17.79
N GLY A 274 6.58 2.32 17.21
CA GLY A 274 7.89 1.67 17.23
C GLY A 274 8.38 1.11 18.57
N GLN A 275 7.59 1.19 19.64
CA GLN A 275 7.97 0.68 20.96
C GLN A 275 8.03 -0.86 20.97
N ASP A 276 8.51 -1.43 22.08
CA ASP A 276 8.35 -2.87 22.34
C ASP A 276 6.86 -3.26 22.34
N PRO A 277 6.49 -4.46 21.87
CA PRO A 277 5.10 -4.85 21.76
C PRO A 277 4.45 -5.15 23.12
N GLU A 278 3.21 -4.71 23.29
CA GLU A 278 2.36 -5.04 24.43
C GLU A 278 1.40 -6.21 24.08
N ILE A 279 0.99 -6.97 25.10
CA ILE A 279 0.18 -8.19 24.95
C ILE A 279 -1.22 -8.01 25.54
N PHE A 280 -2.25 -8.36 24.76
CA PHE A 280 -3.65 -8.17 25.15
C PHE A 280 -4.48 -9.42 24.86
N GLU A 281 -5.13 -9.99 25.87
CA GLU A 281 -6.13 -11.05 25.66
C GLU A 281 -7.43 -10.46 25.11
N LEU A 282 -7.99 -11.08 24.07
CA LEU A 282 -9.29 -10.69 23.53
C LEU A 282 -10.42 -11.04 24.53
N PRO A 283 -11.41 -10.15 24.74
CA PRO A 283 -12.62 -10.49 25.48
C PRO A 283 -13.34 -11.66 24.78
N PRO A 284 -13.62 -12.79 25.47
CA PRO A 284 -14.20 -13.97 24.83
C PRO A 284 -15.52 -13.70 24.11
N GLU A 285 -16.32 -12.76 24.58
CA GLU A 285 -17.58 -12.33 23.97
C GLU A 285 -17.45 -11.69 22.57
N LEU A 286 -16.24 -11.25 22.19
CA LEU A 286 -15.96 -10.74 20.84
C LEU A 286 -15.54 -11.85 19.86
N VAL A 287 -15.27 -13.07 20.36
CA VAL A 287 -14.82 -14.22 19.58
C VAL A 287 -16.00 -15.17 19.36
N LEU A 288 -16.66 -15.04 18.21
CA LEU A 288 -17.72 -15.98 17.82
C LEU A 288 -17.11 -17.29 17.29
N GLU A 289 -17.27 -18.36 18.05
CA GLU A 289 -16.90 -19.73 17.66
C GLU A 289 -18.10 -20.52 17.14
N VAL A 290 -17.85 -21.53 16.30
CA VAL A 290 -18.87 -22.44 15.77
C VAL A 290 -18.45 -23.89 16.05
N SER A 291 -19.21 -24.58 16.90
CA SER A 291 -19.04 -26.01 17.11
C SER A 291 -19.37 -26.78 15.83
N MET A 292 -18.43 -27.59 15.36
CA MET A 292 -18.56 -28.33 14.10
C MET A 292 -19.43 -29.58 14.30
N GLU A 293 -20.59 -29.62 13.64
CA GLU A 293 -21.48 -30.78 13.59
C GLU A 293 -21.65 -31.27 12.14
N HIS A 294 -21.85 -32.57 11.96
CA HIS A 294 -22.19 -33.13 10.66
C HIS A 294 -23.73 -33.25 10.55
N PRO A 295 -24.35 -32.86 9.42
CA PRO A 295 -25.83 -32.84 9.27
C PRO A 295 -26.49 -34.24 9.26
N LYS A 296 -25.70 -35.30 9.39
CA LYS A 296 -26.12 -36.68 9.62
C LYS A 296 -25.21 -37.26 10.72
N LYS A 297 -25.76 -38.00 11.67
CA LYS A 297 -24.95 -38.83 12.58
C LYS A 297 -24.56 -40.14 11.89
#